data_AF-A0A8H4ACS7-F1
#
_entry.id   AF-A0A8H4ACS7-F1
#
_cell.length_a   1.000
_cell.length_b   1.000
_cell.length_c   1.000
_cell.angle_alpha   90.00
_cell.angle_beta   90.00
_cell.angle_gamma   90.00
#
_symmetry.space_group_name_H-M   'P 1'
#
loop_
_entity.id
_entity.type
_entity.pdbx_description
1 polymer ?
#
loop_
_entity_poly.entity_id
_entity_poly.type
_entity_poly.pdbx_seq_one_letter_code
_entity_poly.pdbx_strand_id
1 'polypeptide(L)'
;MIQQFCERVKTQFTGEESEFRKYSLDIEKTCPALKQYVSSSARNDKCTVMFLVEGFSESKYLQQRIKQRFSECRVAIPPYLMASIAHGAVIYGLDMDAIKNCILKWTYGVAVHPKFQEGDLSLRKQSDGRVEKFRLMAKKGIQVEVNQQFSATMLPNEPKQTGMLFKLYYTAKKTARFCDEPEMHKLGEFHVDLLDTHLGLNRPVILYLYFGAMEIIAIAKNETNGQVHRTIFKLDL
;
A
#
# COMPACT_ATOMS: atom_id res chain seq x y z
N MET A 1 -10.88 9.29 -5.65
CA MET A 1 -10.20 10.07 -6.71
C MET A 1 -11.14 10.38 -7.88
N ILE A 2 -11.86 9.38 -8.41
CA ILE A 2 -12.88 9.58 -9.47
C ILE A 2 -13.99 10.56 -9.06
N GLN A 3 -14.45 10.53 -7.81
CA GLN A 3 -15.53 11.40 -7.33
C GLN A 3 -15.09 12.89 -7.26
N GLN A 4 -13.91 13.18 -6.72
CA GLN A 4 -13.34 14.54 -6.73
C GLN A 4 -12.97 15.03 -8.14
N PHE A 5 -12.56 14.14 -9.05
CA PHE A 5 -12.35 14.48 -10.46
C PHE A 5 -13.67 14.83 -11.13
N CYS A 6 -14.73 14.04 -10.89
CA CYS A 6 -16.07 14.33 -11.41
C CYS A 6 -16.61 15.67 -10.89
N GLU A 7 -16.48 15.97 -9.60
CA GLU A 7 -16.97 17.24 -9.03
C GLU A 7 -16.25 18.48 -9.59
N ARG A 8 -14.97 18.37 -9.93
CA ARG A 8 -14.17 19.50 -10.43
C ARG A 8 -14.18 19.66 -11.94
N VAL A 9 -14.58 18.62 -12.68
CA VAL A 9 -14.48 18.57 -14.15
C VAL A 9 -15.84 18.40 -14.83
N LYS A 10 -16.83 17.74 -14.19
CA LYS A 10 -18.20 17.66 -14.74
C LYS A 10 -18.95 18.95 -14.40
N THR A 11 -18.76 19.98 -15.21
CA THR A 11 -19.76 21.04 -15.33
C THR A 11 -21.05 20.43 -15.90
N GLN A 12 -22.20 20.81 -15.35
CA GLN A 12 -23.49 20.45 -15.95
C GLN A 12 -23.54 21.02 -17.36
N PHE A 13 -23.65 20.16 -18.37
CA PHE A 13 -23.76 20.59 -19.77
C PHE A 13 -25.22 20.97 -20.02
N THR A 14 -25.50 22.27 -20.00
CA THR A 14 -26.84 22.85 -20.21
C THR A 14 -27.19 23.00 -21.68
N GLY A 15 -26.18 22.98 -22.57
CA GLY A 15 -26.34 23.22 -24.00
C GLY A 15 -26.43 24.70 -24.38
N GLU A 16 -26.42 25.62 -23.40
CA GLU A 16 -26.41 27.06 -23.66
C GLU A 16 -25.00 27.57 -23.96
N GLU A 17 -24.79 28.04 -25.19
CA GLU A 17 -23.47 28.51 -25.66
C GLU A 17 -22.91 29.68 -24.84
N SER A 18 -23.78 30.53 -24.29
CA SER A 18 -23.45 31.62 -23.36
C SER A 18 -22.80 31.13 -22.07
N GLU A 19 -23.07 29.90 -21.65
CA GLU A 19 -22.50 29.28 -20.44
C GLU A 19 -21.20 28.52 -20.72
N PHE A 20 -20.79 28.44 -22.00
CA PHE A 20 -19.58 27.71 -22.39
C PHE A 20 -18.34 28.47 -21.91
N ARG A 21 -17.79 28.04 -20.78
CA ARG A 21 -16.53 28.58 -20.28
C ARG A 21 -15.38 27.98 -21.07
N LYS A 22 -14.49 28.83 -21.57
CA LYS A 22 -13.18 28.40 -22.08
C LYS A 22 -12.42 27.73 -20.93
N TYR A 23 -12.38 26.41 -20.94
CA TYR A 23 -11.64 25.63 -19.98
C TYR A 23 -10.20 25.44 -20.45
N SER A 24 -9.24 25.86 -19.63
CA SER A 24 -7.82 25.55 -19.84
C SER A 24 -7.39 24.50 -18.83
N LEU A 25 -7.01 23.32 -19.31
CA LEU A 25 -6.45 22.27 -18.47
C LEU A 25 -5.01 22.64 -18.12
N ASP A 26 -4.82 23.09 -16.88
CA ASP A 26 -3.51 23.19 -16.26
C ASP A 26 -3.16 21.86 -15.60
N ILE A 27 -2.24 21.10 -16.21
CA ILE A 27 -1.79 19.80 -15.72
C ILE A 27 -1.12 19.93 -14.36
N GLU A 28 -0.44 21.04 -14.07
CA GLU A 28 0.27 21.24 -12.81
C GLU A 28 -0.72 21.45 -11.67
N LYS A 29 -1.80 22.17 -11.94
CA LYS A 29 -2.90 22.38 -10.99
C LYS A 29 -3.78 21.13 -10.84
N THR A 30 -4.05 20.42 -11.94
CA THR A 30 -5.00 19.29 -11.96
C THR A 30 -4.34 18.01 -11.47
N CYS A 31 -3.09 17.77 -11.84
CA CYS A 31 -2.34 16.54 -11.56
C CYS A 31 -0.89 16.85 -11.13
N PRO A 32 -0.66 17.57 -10.02
CA PRO A 32 0.68 17.95 -9.57
C PRO A 32 1.60 16.74 -9.34
N ALA A 33 1.01 15.61 -8.92
CA ALA A 33 1.70 14.35 -8.71
C ALA A 33 2.33 13.76 -9.99
N LEU A 34 1.84 14.09 -11.19
CA LEU A 34 2.33 13.46 -12.42
C LEU A 34 3.79 13.82 -12.70
N LYS A 35 4.21 15.05 -12.39
CA LYS A 35 5.60 15.49 -12.58
C LYS A 35 6.60 14.61 -11.84
N GLN A 36 6.28 14.21 -10.61
CA GLN A 36 7.20 13.43 -9.77
C GLN A 36 7.55 12.05 -10.38
N TYR A 37 6.66 11.52 -11.24
CA TYR A 37 6.86 10.24 -11.92
C TYR A 37 7.58 10.39 -13.26
N VAL A 38 7.54 11.57 -13.89
CA VAL A 38 8.13 11.81 -15.23
C VAL A 38 9.52 12.44 -15.14
N SER A 39 9.71 13.40 -14.22
CA SER A 39 10.86 14.31 -14.19
C SER A 39 11.98 13.94 -13.20
N SER A 40 12.04 12.67 -12.78
CA SER A 40 13.23 12.06 -12.16
C SER A 40 13.88 12.89 -11.03
N SER A 41 13.20 13.04 -9.89
CA SER A 41 13.88 13.33 -8.61
C SER A 41 13.77 12.19 -7.58
N ALA A 42 12.99 11.13 -7.88
CA ALA A 42 12.70 10.05 -6.95
C ALA A 42 13.14 8.64 -7.44
N ARG A 43 13.48 8.48 -8.72
CA ARG A 43 13.98 7.23 -9.32
C ARG A 43 15.08 7.58 -10.32
N ASN A 44 16.16 6.80 -10.35
CA ASN A 44 17.29 7.01 -11.27
C ASN A 44 16.94 6.74 -12.76
N ASP A 45 15.68 6.44 -13.08
CA ASP A 45 15.22 6.12 -14.42
C ASP A 45 14.29 7.20 -14.96
N LYS A 46 14.61 7.70 -16.16
CA LYS A 46 13.81 8.68 -16.90
C LYS A 46 12.60 8.01 -17.53
N CYS A 47 11.42 8.64 -17.47
CA CYS A 47 10.25 8.22 -18.25
C CYS A 47 10.59 8.20 -19.74
N THR A 48 10.49 7.05 -20.38
CA THR A 48 10.71 6.90 -21.82
C THR A 48 9.40 6.94 -22.60
N VAL A 49 8.34 6.32 -22.08
CA VAL A 49 7.02 6.21 -22.73
C VAL A 49 5.91 6.47 -21.71
N MET A 50 4.89 7.22 -22.13
CA MET A 50 3.66 7.46 -21.36
C MET A 50 2.48 6.95 -22.18
N PHE A 51 1.71 6.01 -21.64
CA PHE A 51 0.48 5.53 -22.28
C PHE A 51 -0.74 6.27 -21.73
N LEU A 52 -1.56 6.81 -22.63
CA LEU A 52 -2.86 7.40 -22.29
C LEU A 52 -3.96 6.37 -22.53
N VAL A 53 -4.70 5.99 -21.48
CA VAL A 53 -5.73 4.95 -21.48
C VAL A 53 -7.08 5.51 -21.02
N GLU A 54 -8.19 4.81 -21.29
CA GLU A 54 -9.59 5.24 -21.06
C GLU A 54 -10.12 6.40 -21.91
N GLY A 55 -11.45 6.51 -22.04
CA GLY A 55 -12.11 7.38 -23.02
C GLY A 55 -11.67 8.85 -23.03
N PHE A 56 -11.31 9.46 -21.89
CA PHE A 56 -10.85 10.86 -21.91
C PHE A 56 -9.50 11.06 -22.61
N SER A 57 -8.70 10.00 -22.73
CA SER A 57 -7.44 10.01 -23.47
C SER A 57 -7.61 10.20 -24.98
N GLU A 58 -8.82 10.05 -25.53
CA GLU A 58 -9.14 10.38 -26.92
C GLU A 58 -9.18 11.89 -27.19
N SER A 59 -9.29 12.71 -26.13
CA SER A 59 -9.32 14.17 -26.27
C SER A 59 -8.02 14.68 -26.89
N LYS A 60 -8.11 15.18 -28.14
CA LYS A 60 -6.99 15.85 -28.83
C LYS A 60 -6.40 16.98 -27.99
N TYR A 61 -7.27 17.70 -27.29
CA TYR A 61 -6.87 18.77 -26.37
C TYR A 61 -6.01 18.22 -25.23
N LEU A 62 -6.46 17.15 -24.54
CA LEU A 62 -5.69 16.52 -23.47
C LEU A 62 -4.34 16.01 -23.98
N GLN A 63 -4.34 15.27 -25.10
CA GLN A 63 -3.13 14.73 -25.71
C GLN A 63 -2.13 15.85 -26.04
N GLN A 64 -2.60 16.97 -26.60
CA GLN A 64 -1.74 18.12 -26.90
C GLN A 64 -1.15 18.73 -25.63
N ARG A 65 -1.95 18.92 -24.57
CA ARG A 65 -1.47 19.46 -23.30
C ARG A 65 -0.42 18.56 -22.64
N ILE A 66 -0.64 17.24 -22.66
CA ILE A 66 0.32 16.26 -22.10
C ILE A 66 1.62 16.25 -22.92
N LYS A 67 1.54 16.21 -24.26
CA LYS A 67 2.71 16.25 -25.14
C LYS A 67 3.53 17.54 -24.98
N GLN A 68 2.85 18.68 -24.85
CA GLN A 68 3.51 19.96 -24.57
C GLN A 68 4.21 19.96 -23.21
N ARG A 69 3.60 19.33 -22.21
CA ARG A 69 4.12 19.36 -20.84
C ARG A 69 5.25 18.36 -20.58
N PHE A 70 5.22 17.22 -21.25
CA PHE A 70 6.17 16.11 -21.06
C PHE A 70 6.81 15.76 -22.40
N SER A 71 7.41 16.76 -23.05
CA SER A 71 8.04 16.61 -24.36
C SER A 71 9.26 15.65 -24.33
N GLU A 72 9.81 15.42 -23.14
CA GLU A 72 10.89 14.48 -22.88
C GLU A 72 10.46 13.00 -22.85
N CYS A 73 9.15 12.70 -22.79
CA CYS A 73 8.62 11.34 -22.72
C CYS A 73 7.72 11.06 -23.95
N ARG A 74 7.85 9.88 -24.58
CA ARG A 74 7.04 9.54 -25.75
C ARG A 74 5.60 9.23 -25.33
N VAL A 75 4.67 10.14 -25.64
CA VAL A 75 3.24 9.93 -25.38
C VAL A 75 2.64 9.01 -26.45
N ALA A 76 2.15 7.84 -26.03
CA ALA A 76 1.54 6.82 -26.87
C ALA A 76 0.08 6.57 -26.48
N ILE A 77 -0.73 6.22 -27.49
CA ILE A 77 -2.17 5.98 -27.38
C ILE A 77 -2.37 4.54 -27.87
N PRO A 78 -2.76 3.59 -27.02
CA PRO A 78 -2.98 2.20 -27.44
C PRO A 78 -4.10 2.09 -28.50
N PRO A 79 -4.01 1.12 -29.42
CA PRO A 79 -5.01 0.94 -30.49
C PRO A 79 -6.40 0.55 -29.97
N TYR A 80 -6.49 -0.09 -28.80
CA TYR A 80 -7.76 -0.51 -28.18
C TYR A 80 -7.95 0.19 -26.84
N LEU A 81 -8.14 1.49 -26.89
CA LEU A 81 -8.01 2.34 -25.71
C LEU A 81 -9.03 2.02 -24.60
N MET A 82 -10.28 1.71 -25.00
CA MET A 82 -11.35 1.29 -24.10
C MET A 82 -11.17 -0.12 -23.54
N ALA A 83 -10.47 -1.00 -24.27
CA ALA A 83 -10.24 -2.38 -23.84
C ALA A 83 -8.86 -2.57 -23.20
N SER A 84 -7.96 -1.58 -23.23
CA SER A 84 -6.54 -1.76 -22.84
C SER A 84 -6.38 -2.28 -21.42
N ILE A 85 -7.20 -1.79 -20.48
CA ILE A 85 -7.20 -2.26 -19.08
C ILE A 85 -7.68 -3.72 -19.01
N ALA A 86 -8.82 -4.03 -19.66
CA ALA A 86 -9.38 -5.38 -19.68
C ALA A 86 -8.43 -6.37 -20.36
N HIS A 87 -7.77 -5.96 -21.45
CA HIS A 87 -6.80 -6.77 -22.18
C HIS A 87 -5.58 -7.09 -21.31
N GLY A 88 -5.06 -6.09 -20.60
CA GLY A 88 -3.99 -6.29 -19.61
C GLY A 88 -4.41 -7.23 -18.48
N ALA A 89 -5.65 -7.11 -17.99
CA ALA A 89 -6.19 -8.01 -16.97
C ALA A 89 -6.34 -9.46 -17.47
N VAL A 90 -6.77 -9.67 -18.72
CA VAL A 90 -6.84 -11.00 -19.33
C VAL A 90 -5.45 -11.61 -19.48
N ILE A 91 -4.48 -10.85 -20.00
CA ILE A 91 -3.08 -11.30 -20.12
C ILE A 91 -2.54 -11.70 -18.75
N TYR A 92 -2.76 -10.87 -17.72
CA TYR A 92 -2.36 -11.20 -16.35
C TYR A 92 -3.09 -12.43 -15.81
N GLY A 93 -4.38 -12.60 -16.08
CA GLY A 93 -5.11 -13.80 -15.66
C GLY A 93 -4.61 -15.09 -16.32
N LEU A 94 -4.07 -14.99 -17.55
CA LEU A 94 -3.46 -16.10 -18.27
C LEU A 94 -2.03 -16.40 -17.76
N ASP A 95 -1.29 -15.38 -17.35
CA ASP A 95 0.06 -15.50 -16.79
C ASP A 95 0.19 -14.58 -15.55
N MET A 96 -0.16 -15.13 -14.39
CA MET A 96 -0.07 -14.39 -13.13
C MET A 96 1.39 -14.12 -12.71
N ASP A 97 2.36 -14.82 -13.30
CA ASP A 97 3.79 -14.62 -13.06
C ASP A 97 4.38 -13.47 -13.91
N ALA A 98 3.58 -12.85 -14.77
CA ALA A 98 3.97 -11.69 -15.58
C ALA A 98 4.35 -10.48 -14.70
N ILE A 99 3.78 -10.35 -13.50
CA ILE A 99 4.15 -9.31 -12.54
C ILE A 99 5.33 -9.81 -11.70
N LYS A 100 6.50 -9.20 -11.88
CA LYS A 100 7.71 -9.54 -11.11
C LYS A 100 7.88 -8.73 -9.84
N ASN A 101 7.43 -7.48 -9.85
CA ASN A 101 7.56 -6.58 -8.72
C ASN A 101 6.42 -5.56 -8.69
N CYS A 102 6.20 -4.99 -7.50
CA CYS A 102 5.27 -3.89 -7.29
C CYS A 102 5.88 -2.83 -6.36
N ILE A 103 5.33 -1.62 -6.39
CA ILE A 103 5.70 -0.57 -5.45
C ILE A 103 4.65 -0.54 -4.35
N LEU A 104 5.06 -0.68 -3.09
CA LEU A 104 4.10 -0.67 -1.98
C LEU A 104 3.41 0.68 -1.86
N LYS A 105 2.07 0.68 -1.97
CA LYS A 105 1.21 1.87 -1.81
C LYS A 105 1.16 2.38 -0.36
N TRP A 106 1.40 1.50 0.61
CA TRP A 106 1.26 1.74 2.04
C TRP A 106 2.49 1.25 2.81
N THR A 107 2.65 1.77 4.01
CA THR A 107 3.60 1.26 5.00
C THR A 107 2.88 0.26 5.88
N TYR A 108 3.44 -0.94 6.04
CA TYR A 108 2.84 -2.06 6.78
C TYR A 108 3.64 -2.39 8.02
N GLY A 109 2.94 -2.87 9.04
CA GLY A 109 3.55 -3.27 10.30
C GLY A 109 2.62 -4.07 11.19
N VAL A 110 3.15 -4.46 12.34
CA VAL A 110 2.47 -5.29 13.34
C VAL A 110 2.44 -4.56 14.68
N ALA A 111 1.37 -4.75 15.46
CA ALA A 111 1.31 -4.27 16.83
C ALA A 111 2.25 -5.07 17.73
N VAL A 112 2.99 -4.36 18.58
CA VAL A 112 3.87 -4.94 19.60
C VAL A 112 3.60 -4.30 20.95
N HIS A 113 3.85 -5.03 22.04
CA HIS A 113 3.51 -4.60 23.40
C HIS A 113 4.75 -4.62 24.32
N PRO A 114 5.77 -3.80 24.06
CA PRO A 114 6.92 -3.68 24.95
C PRO A 114 6.50 -3.14 26.32
N LYS A 115 7.32 -3.41 27.34
CA LYS A 115 7.21 -2.75 28.64
C LYS A 115 7.33 -1.23 28.46
N PHE A 116 6.52 -0.48 29.21
CA PHE A 116 6.56 0.98 29.24
C PHE A 116 7.97 1.48 29.61
N GLN A 117 8.48 2.48 28.89
CA GLN A 117 9.78 3.09 29.15
C GLN A 117 9.67 4.59 29.44
N GLU A 118 10.65 5.14 30.15
CA GLU A 118 10.76 6.57 30.45
C GLU A 118 11.00 7.34 29.14
N GLY A 119 9.94 7.99 28.63
CA GLY A 119 9.89 8.58 27.29
C GLY A 119 8.62 8.23 26.51
N ASP A 120 7.92 7.15 26.91
CA ASP A 120 6.56 6.88 26.44
C ASP A 120 5.57 7.81 27.14
N LEU A 121 4.55 8.28 26.41
CA LEU A 121 3.49 9.11 26.99
C LEU A 121 2.69 8.28 28.00
N SER A 122 2.58 8.74 29.23
CA SER A 122 1.90 8.04 30.34
C SER A 122 0.46 7.64 30.00
N LEU A 123 -0.23 8.43 29.18
CA LEU A 123 -1.60 8.19 28.69
C LEU A 123 -1.73 6.89 27.86
N ARG A 124 -0.63 6.38 27.31
CA ARG A 124 -0.59 5.17 26.45
C ARG A 124 -0.22 3.91 27.23
N LYS A 125 0.03 4.03 28.53
CA LYS A 125 0.33 2.89 29.40
C LYS A 125 -0.94 2.09 29.66
N GLN A 126 -0.89 0.81 29.30
CA GLN A 126 -1.95 -0.16 29.59
C GLN A 126 -1.85 -0.65 31.05
N SER A 127 -2.90 -1.30 31.55
CA SER A 127 -2.99 -1.80 32.92
C SER A 127 -1.90 -2.82 33.27
N ASP A 128 -1.40 -3.55 32.27
CA ASP A 128 -0.29 -4.51 32.37
C ASP A 128 1.10 -3.84 32.39
N GLY A 129 1.15 -2.51 32.35
CA GLY A 129 2.40 -1.74 32.32
C GLY A 129 3.10 -1.73 30.96
N ARG A 130 2.41 -2.07 29.88
CA ARG A 130 2.93 -2.07 28.50
C ARG A 130 2.32 -0.96 27.66
N VAL A 131 2.82 -0.81 26.44
CA VAL A 131 2.34 0.17 25.45
C VAL A 131 2.18 -0.53 24.11
N GLU A 132 1.03 -0.36 23.44
CA GLU A 132 0.84 -0.84 22.07
C GLU A 132 1.58 0.08 21.09
N LYS A 133 2.64 -0.43 20.44
CA LYS A 133 3.45 0.28 19.46
C LYS A 133 3.33 -0.35 18.08
N PHE A 134 3.53 0.46 17.05
CA PHE A 134 3.62 0.00 15.67
C PHE A 134 5.05 -0.40 15.33
N ARG A 135 5.28 -1.68 15.03
CA ARG A 135 6.56 -2.16 14.50
C ARG A 135 6.49 -2.20 12.97
N LEU A 136 7.30 -1.36 12.34
CA LEU A 136 7.46 -1.34 10.89
C LEU A 136 7.93 -2.70 10.36
N MET A 137 7.25 -3.21 9.32
CA MET A 137 7.63 -4.42 8.58
C MET A 137 8.10 -4.06 7.17
N ALA A 138 7.31 -3.28 6.43
CA ALA A 138 7.61 -2.88 5.06
C ALA A 138 7.17 -1.44 4.81
N LYS A 139 8.00 -0.66 4.10
CA LYS A 139 7.80 0.78 3.92
C LYS A 139 7.14 1.10 2.58
N LYS A 140 6.22 2.06 2.58
CA LYS A 140 5.65 2.62 1.34
C LYS A 140 6.74 3.10 0.37
N GLY A 141 6.53 2.86 -0.91
CA GLY A 141 7.35 3.39 -2.00
C GLY A 141 8.58 2.55 -2.34
N ILE A 142 8.86 1.49 -1.59
CA ILE A 142 9.90 0.52 -1.96
C ILE A 142 9.36 -0.41 -3.05
N GLN A 143 10.24 -0.79 -3.98
CA GLN A 143 9.97 -1.86 -4.92
C GLN A 143 10.14 -3.20 -4.21
N VAL A 144 9.17 -4.08 -4.39
CA VAL A 144 9.10 -5.39 -3.73
C VAL A 144 8.89 -6.43 -4.81
N GLU A 145 9.71 -7.47 -4.81
CA GLU A 145 9.51 -8.63 -5.68
C GLU A 145 8.30 -9.44 -5.20
N VAL A 146 7.58 -10.06 -6.14
CA VAL A 146 6.47 -10.94 -5.76
C VAL A 146 7.00 -12.05 -4.84
N ASN A 147 6.33 -12.24 -3.70
CA ASN A 147 6.74 -13.16 -2.63
C ASN A 147 8.04 -12.79 -1.90
N GLN A 148 8.52 -11.55 -2.00
CA GLN A 148 9.57 -11.06 -1.11
C GLN A 148 9.09 -11.06 0.34
N GLN A 149 9.96 -11.56 1.23
CA GLN A 149 9.67 -11.77 2.64
C GLN A 149 10.15 -10.61 3.52
N PHE A 150 9.28 -10.17 4.43
CA PHE A 150 9.63 -9.33 5.56
C PHE A 150 9.36 -10.09 6.84
N SER A 151 10.22 -9.98 7.86
CA SER A 151 10.06 -10.76 9.08
C SER A 151 10.28 -9.99 10.37
N ALA A 152 9.56 -10.39 11.42
CA ALA A 152 9.77 -9.94 12.78
C ALA A 152 9.61 -11.09 13.77
N THR A 153 10.61 -11.28 14.62
CA THR A 153 10.51 -12.21 15.76
C THR A 153 9.76 -11.55 16.91
N MET A 154 8.81 -12.30 17.46
CA MET A 154 7.98 -11.92 18.60
C MET A 154 8.21 -12.92 19.74
N LEU A 155 8.21 -12.41 20.97
CA LEU A 155 8.28 -13.21 22.19
C LEU A 155 6.97 -13.07 22.96
N PRO A 156 6.59 -14.07 23.78
CA PRO A 156 5.49 -13.92 24.71
C PRO A 156 5.73 -12.71 25.61
N ASN A 157 4.66 -12.03 25.99
CA ASN A 157 4.73 -10.95 26.97
C ASN A 157 4.98 -11.56 28.36
N GLU A 158 4.29 -12.64 28.68
CA GLU A 158 4.34 -13.28 30.00
C GLU A 158 4.76 -14.76 29.93
N PRO A 159 5.46 -15.30 30.95
CA PRO A 159 5.96 -16.68 30.94
C PRO A 159 4.87 -17.74 30.71
N LYS A 160 3.66 -17.51 31.25
CA LYS A 160 2.52 -18.45 31.16
C LYS A 160 1.52 -18.11 30.05
N GLN A 161 1.84 -17.17 29.17
CA GLN A 161 0.97 -16.79 28.04
C GLN A 161 0.74 -18.00 27.13
N THR A 162 -0.53 -18.33 26.86
CA THR A 162 -0.94 -19.52 26.10
C THR A 162 -1.26 -19.24 24.63
N GLY A 163 -1.25 -17.98 24.21
CA GLY A 163 -1.45 -17.60 22.82
C GLY A 163 -1.03 -16.18 22.52
N MET A 164 -0.83 -15.86 21.24
CA MET A 164 -0.37 -14.56 20.76
C MET A 164 -1.31 -14.04 19.69
N LEU A 165 -1.89 -12.85 19.91
CA LEU A 165 -2.71 -12.16 18.93
C LEU A 165 -1.82 -11.25 18.08
N PHE A 166 -1.74 -11.53 16.79
CA PHE A 166 -1.09 -10.68 15.80
C PHE A 166 -2.10 -9.71 15.21
N LYS A 167 -1.90 -8.41 15.39
CA LYS A 167 -2.69 -7.36 14.72
C LYS A 167 -1.79 -6.66 13.69
N LEU A 168 -2.21 -6.67 12.43
CA LEU A 168 -1.51 -6.05 11.32
C LEU A 168 -2.16 -4.72 10.97
N TYR A 169 -1.34 -3.73 10.64
CA TYR A 169 -1.76 -2.38 10.33
C TYR A 169 -1.06 -1.84 9.09
N TYR A 170 -1.66 -0.85 8.45
CA TYR A 170 -1.07 -0.09 7.36
C TYR A 170 -1.41 1.40 7.42
N THR A 171 -0.54 2.24 6.85
CA THR A 171 -0.73 3.70 6.82
C THR A 171 -0.15 4.35 5.56
N ALA A 172 -0.67 5.52 5.19
CA ALA A 172 -0.19 6.36 4.09
C ALA A 172 1.19 6.97 4.37
N LYS A 173 1.52 7.13 5.65
CA LYS A 173 2.74 7.77 6.14
C LYS A 173 3.95 6.86 5.92
N LYS A 174 5.13 7.46 5.74
CA LYS A 174 6.40 6.72 5.59
C LYS A 174 6.89 6.11 6.90
N THR A 175 6.43 6.63 8.03
CA THR A 175 6.81 6.22 9.38
C THR A 175 5.60 6.36 10.29
N ALA A 176 5.49 5.46 11.25
CA ALA A 176 4.53 5.53 12.35
C ALA A 176 5.17 4.91 13.59
N ARG A 177 4.74 5.34 14.78
CA ARG A 177 5.23 4.86 16.07
C ARG A 177 4.16 4.08 16.82
N PHE A 178 2.88 4.45 16.67
CA PHE A 178 1.77 3.82 17.39
C PHE A 178 0.64 3.38 16.45
N CYS A 179 -0.11 2.36 16.89
CA CYS A 179 -1.20 1.74 16.13
C CYS A 179 -2.49 2.57 16.11
N ASP A 180 -2.59 3.59 16.97
CA ASP A 180 -3.74 4.50 17.10
C ASP A 180 -3.48 5.88 16.44
N GLU A 181 -2.36 6.03 15.71
CA GLU A 181 -2.06 7.27 15.02
C GLU A 181 -3.10 7.60 13.94
N PRO A 182 -3.35 8.89 13.66
CA PRO A 182 -4.21 9.28 12.54
C PRO A 182 -3.70 8.68 11.22
N GLU A 183 -4.64 8.18 10.40
CA GLU A 183 -4.38 7.47 9.12
C GLU A 183 -3.76 6.07 9.28
N MET A 184 -3.84 5.48 10.47
CA MET A 184 -3.57 4.06 10.68
C MET A 184 -4.82 3.23 10.45
N HIS A 185 -4.70 2.17 9.66
CA HIS A 185 -5.80 1.26 9.33
C HIS A 185 -5.42 -0.16 9.74
N LYS A 186 -6.37 -0.90 10.32
CA LYS A 186 -6.19 -2.31 10.64
C LYS A 186 -6.32 -3.12 9.34
N LEU A 187 -5.28 -3.89 9.00
CA LEU A 187 -5.32 -4.84 7.89
C LEU A 187 -6.10 -6.10 8.29
N GLY A 188 -5.89 -6.56 9.51
CA GLY A 188 -6.55 -7.73 10.07
C GLY A 188 -5.80 -8.27 11.28
N GLU A 189 -6.26 -9.39 11.81
CA GLU A 189 -5.62 -10.05 12.95
C GLU A 189 -5.80 -11.57 12.91
N PHE A 190 -4.92 -12.29 13.60
CA PHE A 190 -5.03 -13.73 13.78
C PHE A 190 -4.34 -14.18 15.06
N HIS A 191 -4.72 -15.36 15.55
CA HIS A 191 -4.22 -15.92 16.80
C HIS A 191 -3.26 -17.09 16.53
N VAL A 192 -2.22 -17.20 17.36
CA VAL A 192 -1.26 -18.31 17.35
C VAL A 192 -1.17 -18.89 18.75
N ASP A 193 -1.31 -20.20 18.87
CA ASP A 193 -1.21 -20.89 20.15
C ASP A 193 0.24 -20.96 20.65
N LEU A 194 0.40 -20.87 21.96
CA LEU A 194 1.67 -20.91 22.69
C LEU A 194 1.53 -21.85 23.89
N LEU A 195 1.21 -23.11 23.64
CA LEU A 195 0.85 -24.07 24.70
C LEU A 195 2.05 -24.56 25.53
N ASP A 196 3.29 -24.41 25.02
CA ASP A 196 4.54 -24.85 25.66
C ASP A 196 4.98 -23.99 26.86
N THR A 197 4.04 -23.54 27.70
CA THR A 197 4.25 -22.57 28.80
C THR A 197 5.37 -22.92 29.79
N HIS A 198 5.79 -24.19 29.86
CA HIS A 198 6.94 -24.65 30.64
C HIS A 198 8.27 -23.98 30.22
N LEU A 199 8.38 -23.46 29.00
CA LEU A 199 9.56 -22.78 28.47
C LEU A 199 9.59 -21.26 28.77
N GLY A 200 8.59 -20.74 29.49
CA GLY A 200 8.56 -19.35 29.93
C GLY A 200 8.54 -18.35 28.76
N LEU A 201 9.51 -17.43 28.72
CA LEU A 201 9.61 -16.43 27.65
C LEU A 201 10.39 -16.91 26.42
N ASN A 202 11.10 -18.06 26.51
CA ASN A 202 11.92 -18.58 25.42
C ASN A 202 11.08 -19.37 24.39
N ARG A 203 10.06 -18.72 23.84
CA ARG A 203 9.12 -19.30 22.85
C ARG A 203 8.93 -18.34 21.68
N PRO A 204 9.95 -18.17 20.82
CA PRO A 204 9.88 -17.22 19.73
C PRO A 204 8.89 -17.65 18.65
N VAL A 205 8.11 -16.68 18.18
CA VAL A 205 7.26 -16.80 17.00
C VAL A 205 7.77 -15.83 15.95
N ILE A 206 8.13 -16.32 14.78
CA ILE A 206 8.53 -15.48 13.66
C ILE A 206 7.30 -15.16 12.82
N LEU A 207 6.96 -13.89 12.72
CA LEU A 207 5.99 -13.39 11.77
C LEU A 207 6.69 -13.06 10.46
N TYR A 208 6.21 -13.66 9.38
CA TYR A 208 6.55 -13.34 8.01
C TYR A 208 5.39 -12.59 7.35
N LEU A 209 5.72 -11.60 6.53
CA LEU A 209 4.81 -10.84 5.70
C LEU A 209 5.32 -10.88 4.26
N TYR A 210 4.49 -11.38 3.35
CA TYR A 210 4.77 -11.46 1.92
C TYR A 210 3.81 -10.59 1.15
N PHE A 211 4.31 -9.96 0.09
CA PHE A 211 3.49 -9.21 -0.85
C PHE A 211 3.42 -10.00 -2.16
N GLY A 212 2.25 -10.57 -2.40
CA GLY A 212 1.90 -11.12 -3.71
C GLY A 212 1.50 -10.01 -4.68
N ALA A 213 1.13 -10.40 -5.90
CA ALA A 213 0.66 -9.46 -6.90
C ALA A 213 -0.65 -8.75 -6.49
N MET A 214 -1.57 -9.47 -5.83
CA MET A 214 -2.90 -8.98 -5.43
C MET A 214 -3.26 -9.29 -3.97
N GLU A 215 -2.34 -9.89 -3.21
CA GLU A 215 -2.60 -10.33 -1.85
C GLU A 215 -1.42 -10.06 -0.92
N ILE A 216 -1.71 -9.93 0.36
CA ILE A 216 -0.71 -9.92 1.43
C ILE A 216 -0.86 -11.22 2.19
N ILE A 217 0.22 -11.97 2.34
CA ILE A 217 0.22 -13.21 3.11
C ILE A 217 0.98 -12.96 4.41
N ALA A 218 0.35 -13.26 5.54
CA ALA A 218 1.01 -13.32 6.82
C ALA A 218 1.19 -14.77 7.26
N ILE A 219 2.39 -15.14 7.66
CA ILE A 219 2.70 -16.46 8.20
C ILE A 219 3.34 -16.29 9.56
N ALA A 220 2.80 -16.91 10.60
CA ALA A 220 3.46 -16.98 11.90
C ALA A 220 3.95 -18.41 12.12
N LYS A 221 5.25 -18.55 12.39
CA LYS A 221 5.89 -19.82 12.70
C LYS A 221 6.37 -19.83 14.14
N ASN A 222 5.84 -20.75 14.94
CA ASN A 222 6.35 -21.02 16.28
C ASN A 222 7.63 -21.84 16.15
N GLU A 223 8.77 -21.26 16.51
CA GLU A 223 10.09 -21.88 16.35
C GLU A 223 10.34 -23.02 17.36
N THR A 224 9.48 -23.14 18.37
CA THR A 224 9.63 -24.15 19.43
C THR A 224 9.04 -25.49 18.99
N ASN A 225 7.83 -25.47 18.44
CA ASN A 225 7.07 -26.68 18.09
C ASN A 225 6.82 -26.81 16.58
N GLY A 226 7.30 -25.86 15.78
CA GLY A 226 7.17 -25.87 14.32
C GLY A 226 5.77 -25.53 13.80
N GLN A 227 4.80 -25.19 14.66
CA GLN A 227 3.44 -24.85 14.23
C GLN A 227 3.46 -23.61 13.33
N VAL A 228 2.75 -23.69 12.21
CA VAL A 228 2.64 -22.61 11.23
C VAL A 228 1.17 -22.21 11.12
N HIS A 229 0.91 -20.91 11.26
CA HIS A 229 -0.37 -20.29 10.97
C HIS A 229 -0.24 -19.38 9.75
N ARG A 230 -1.13 -19.51 8.76
CA ARG A 230 -1.11 -18.72 7.52
C ARG A 230 -2.44 -18.02 7.31
N THR A 231 -2.38 -16.73 7.03
CA THR A 231 -3.53 -15.87 6.73
C THR A 231 -3.28 -15.07 5.45
N ILE A 232 -4.32 -14.90 4.63
CA ILE A 232 -4.27 -14.08 3.42
C ILE A 232 -5.18 -12.86 3.61
N PHE A 233 -4.65 -11.69 3.30
CA PHE A 233 -5.42 -10.44 3.23
C PHE A 233 -5.51 -9.99 1.79
N LYS A 234 -6.74 -9.80 1.31
CA LYS A 234 -7.00 -9.15 0.02
C LYS A 234 -7.04 -7.65 0.28
N LEU A 235 -6.26 -6.90 -0.49
CA LEU A 235 -6.42 -5.45 -0.53
C LEU A 235 -7.57 -5.16 -1.47
N ASP A 236 -8.62 -4.54 -0.96
CA ASP A 236 -9.59 -3.84 -1.81
C ASP A 236 -8.83 -2.67 -2.47
N LEU A 237 -8.48 -2.85 -3.75
CA LEU A 237 -7.67 -1.90 -4.54
C LEU A 237 -8.50 -0.75 -5.09
#